data_AF-A0A2S4JFP9-F1
#
_entry.id   AF-A0A2S4JFP9-F1
#
_cell.length_a   1.000
_cell.length_b   1.000
_cell.length_c   1.000
_cell.angle_alpha   90.00
_cell.angle_beta   90.00
_cell.angle_gamma   90.00
#
_symmetry.space_group_name_H-M   'P 1'
#
loop_
_entity.id
_entity.type
_entity.pdbx_description
1 polymer ?
#
loop_
_entity_poly.entity_id
_entity_poly.type
_entity_poly.pdbx_seq_one_letter_code
_entity_poly.pdbx_strand_id
1 'polypeptide(L)'
;MRTALVQVVLGMIRVRRRTGTYRIIQRCDRLKQAKGSGRSIIATARQLSTIIWRMLTDGVEFDEAKMLDPEIRRKAIEMQAAALDAAS
;
A
#
# COMPACT_ATOMS: atom_id res chain seq x y z
N MET A 1 -19.38 -3.51 -8.92
CA MET A 1 -17.95 -3.15 -8.79
C MET A 1 -17.64 -2.09 -7.71
N ARG A 2 -18.50 -1.08 -7.48
CA ARG A 2 -18.25 -0.03 -6.46
C ARG A 2 -18.11 -0.57 -5.02
N THR A 3 -18.91 -1.56 -4.64
CA THR A 3 -18.87 -2.18 -3.30
C THR A 3 -17.71 -3.15 -3.13
N ALA A 4 -17.36 -3.94 -4.16
CA ALA A 4 -16.29 -4.92 -4.10
C ALA A 4 -14.93 -4.30 -3.76
N LEU A 5 -14.55 -3.20 -4.43
CA LEU A 5 -13.29 -2.50 -4.13
C LEU A 5 -13.28 -1.88 -2.73
N VAL A 6 -14.42 -1.38 -2.26
CA VAL A 6 -14.55 -0.91 -0.87
C VAL A 6 -14.34 -2.05 0.11
N GLN A 7 -14.88 -3.25 -0.16
CA GLN A 7 -14.67 -4.42 0.68
C GLN A 7 -13.20 -4.87 0.67
N VAL A 8 -12.53 -4.85 -0.47
CA VAL A 8 -11.09 -5.14 -0.55
C VAL A 8 -10.29 -4.14 0.29
N VAL A 9 -10.54 -2.84 0.15
CA VAL A 9 -9.85 -1.82 0.96
C VAL A 9 -10.14 -2.00 2.45
N LEU A 10 -11.37 -2.32 2.83
CA LEU A 10 -11.71 -2.65 4.22
C LEU A 10 -10.97 -3.90 4.71
N GLY A 11 -10.86 -4.92 3.87
CA GLY A 11 -10.06 -6.12 4.13
C GLY A 11 -8.59 -5.78 4.38
N MET A 12 -7.98 -4.96 3.51
CA MET A 12 -6.61 -4.48 3.68
C MET A 12 -6.46 -3.71 5.00
N ILE A 13 -7.38 -2.78 5.31
CA ILE A 13 -7.37 -2.04 6.58
C ILE A 13 -7.45 -2.98 7.78
N ARG A 14 -8.17 -4.10 7.71
CA ARG A 14 -8.27 -5.09 8.79
C ARG A 14 -7.02 -5.97 8.87
N VAL A 15 -6.47 -6.40 7.74
CA VAL A 15 -5.24 -7.22 7.67
C VAL A 15 -3.99 -6.31 7.68
N ARG A 16 -3.88 -5.49 8.74
CA ARG A 16 -2.77 -4.54 8.89
C ARG A 16 -1.40 -5.21 8.97
N ARG A 17 -1.32 -6.43 9.49
CA ARG A 17 -0.06 -7.19 9.56
C ARG A 17 0.60 -7.36 8.18
N ARG A 18 -0.20 -7.46 7.11
CA ARG A 18 0.28 -7.62 5.73
C ARG A 18 0.33 -6.29 4.98
N THR A 19 -0.75 -5.51 5.05
CA THR A 19 -0.93 -4.35 4.16
C THR A 19 -0.78 -3.00 4.84
N GLY A 20 -0.55 -2.97 6.16
CA GLY A 20 -0.42 -1.73 6.94
C GLY A 20 0.78 -0.88 6.57
N THR A 21 1.83 -1.50 6.00
CA THR A 21 3.02 -0.81 5.48
C THR A 21 2.82 -0.26 4.07
N TYR A 22 1.74 -0.65 3.38
CA TYR A 22 1.49 -0.15 2.04
C TYR A 22 1.13 1.34 2.10
N ARG A 23 1.76 2.13 1.25
CA ARG A 23 1.58 3.59 1.16
C ARG A 23 0.11 3.97 0.96
N ILE A 24 -0.64 3.15 0.22
CA ILE A 24 -2.08 3.38 -0.03
C ILE A 24 -2.91 3.28 1.28
N ILE A 25 -2.56 2.37 2.18
CA ILE A 25 -3.23 2.20 3.49
C ILE A 25 -2.78 3.28 4.47
N GLN A 26 -1.48 3.57 4.54
CA GLN A 26 -0.96 4.68 5.34
C GLN A 26 -1.54 6.04 4.91
N ARG A 27 -1.76 6.25 3.60
CA ARG A 27 -2.43 7.45 3.07
C ARG A 27 -3.93 7.45 3.41
N CYS A 28 -4.59 6.30 3.35
CA CYS A 28 -5.97 6.17 3.82
C CYS A 28 -6.09 6.61 5.28
N ASP A 29 -5.21 6.15 6.16
CA ASP A 29 -5.22 6.52 7.58
C ASP A 29 -4.98 8.02 7.81
N ARG A 30 -4.07 8.64 7.04
CA ARG A 30 -3.90 10.10 7.04
C ARG A 30 -5.16 10.83 6.56
N LEU A 31 -5.81 10.34 5.50
CA LEU A 31 -7.04 10.94 4.98
C LEU A 31 -8.24 10.78 5.93
N LYS A 32 -8.28 9.72 6.75
CA LYS A 32 -9.32 9.54 7.77
C LYS A 32 -9.36 10.72 8.73
N GLN A 33 -8.20 11.23 9.14
CA GLN A 33 -8.08 12.36 10.06
C GLN A 33 -8.62 13.66 9.45
N ALA A 34 -8.43 13.89 8.15
CA ALA A 34 -8.84 15.13 7.49
C ALA A 34 -10.27 15.10 6.92
N LYS A 35 -10.77 13.94 6.48
CA LYS A 35 -12.01 13.83 5.68
C LYS A 35 -13.05 12.85 6.25
N GLY A 36 -12.72 12.13 7.31
CA GLY A 36 -13.54 11.08 7.88
C GLY A 36 -13.43 9.73 7.14
N SER A 37 -13.82 8.66 7.84
CA SER A 37 -13.56 7.27 7.44
C SER A 37 -14.20 6.86 6.11
N GLY A 38 -15.47 7.18 5.89
CA GLY A 38 -16.17 6.78 4.66
C GLY A 38 -15.54 7.40 3.41
N ARG A 39 -15.22 8.71 3.45
CA ARG A 39 -14.63 9.43 2.32
C ARG A 39 -13.21 8.95 2.01
N SER A 40 -12.40 8.65 3.04
CA SER A 40 -11.05 8.13 2.85
C SER A 40 -11.05 6.72 2.25
N ILE A 41 -11.96 5.86 2.67
CA ILE A 41 -12.10 4.50 2.11
C ILE A 41 -12.51 4.56 0.63
N ILE A 42 -13.50 5.39 0.28
CA ILE A 42 -13.93 5.56 -1.11
C ILE A 42 -12.81 6.12 -1.98
N ALA A 43 -12.07 7.13 -1.50
CA ALA A 43 -10.92 7.67 -2.23
C ALA A 43 -9.85 6.60 -2.46
N THR A 44 -9.59 5.79 -1.44
CA THR A 44 -8.63 4.67 -1.50
C THR A 44 -9.08 3.60 -2.50
N ALA A 45 -10.38 3.27 -2.55
CA ALA A 45 -10.94 2.32 -3.50
C ALA A 45 -10.80 2.78 -4.96
N ARG A 46 -10.94 4.09 -5.24
CA ARG A 46 -10.68 4.70 -6.56
C ARG A 46 -9.21 4.63 -6.95
N GLN A 47 -8.31 4.83 -5.98
CA GLN A 47 -6.89 4.67 -6.23
C GLN A 47 -6.55 3.20 -6.53
N LEU A 48 -7.14 2.25 -5.78
CA LEU A 48 -6.97 0.81 -6.01
C LEU A 48 -7.50 0.39 -7.39
N SER A 49 -8.65 0.91 -7.84
CA SER A 49 -9.14 0.60 -9.19
C SER A 49 -8.18 1.05 -10.28
N THR A 50 -7.46 2.14 -10.07
CA THR A 50 -6.44 2.62 -11.02
C THR A 50 -5.25 1.66 -11.09
N ILE A 51 -4.84 1.10 -9.95
CA ILE A 51 -3.77 0.09 -9.89
C ILE A 51 -4.20 -1.18 -10.64
N ILE A 52 -5.40 -1.69 -10.35
CA ILE A 52 -5.94 -2.88 -11.00
C ILE A 52 -6.10 -2.64 -12.51
N TRP A 53 -6.58 -1.47 -12.91
CA TRP A 53 -6.69 -1.13 -14.33
C TRP A 53 -5.33 -1.16 -15.03
N ARG A 54 -4.26 -0.64 -14.41
CA ARG A 54 -2.90 -0.74 -14.96
C ARG A 54 -2.41 -2.18 -15.04
N MET A 55 -2.64 -2.99 -14.00
CA MET A 55 -2.30 -4.42 -14.00
C MET A 55 -2.94 -5.15 -15.18
N LEU A 56 -4.23 -4.89 -15.42
CA LEU A 56 -4.98 -5.51 -16.52
C LEU A 56 -4.58 -4.98 -17.90
N THR A 57 -4.27 -3.69 -17.99
CA THR A 57 -3.91 -3.03 -19.26
C THR A 57 -2.51 -3.43 -19.72
N ASP A 58 -1.56 -3.46 -18.78
CA ASP A 58 -0.15 -3.75 -19.06
C ASP A 58 0.15 -5.26 -18.99
N GLY A 59 -0.82 -6.09 -18.57
CA GLY A 59 -0.65 -7.54 -18.41
C GLY A 59 0.33 -7.91 -17.29
N VAL A 60 0.44 -7.07 -16.25
CA VAL A 60 1.40 -7.24 -15.16
C VAL A 60 0.72 -7.65 -13.86
N GLU A 61 1.40 -8.51 -13.10
CA GLU A 61 0.94 -8.93 -11.77
C GLU A 61 1.09 -7.80 -10.73
N PHE A 62 0.45 -8.00 -9.58
CA PHE A 62 0.56 -7.08 -8.46
C PHE A 62 1.94 -7.21 -7.81
N ASP A 63 2.70 -6.12 -7.80
CA ASP A 63 4.01 -6.05 -7.16
C ASP A 63 3.88 -5.33 -5.80
N GLU A 64 3.93 -6.11 -4.72
CA GLU A 64 3.90 -5.60 -3.34
C GLU A 64 5.02 -4.60 -3.05
N ALA A 65 6.17 -4.76 -3.70
CA ALA A 65 7.33 -3.93 -3.43
C ALA A 65 7.14 -2.50 -3.94
N LYS A 66 6.30 -2.31 -4.97
CA LYS A 66 5.87 -0.98 -5.45
C LYS A 66 4.85 -0.29 -4.54
N MET A 67 4.29 -1.02 -3.56
CA MET A 67 3.38 -0.45 -2.56
C MET A 67 4.12 0.12 -1.35
N LEU A 68 5.41 -0.15 -1.21
CA LEU A 68 6.27 0.39 -0.16
C LEU A 68 6.91 1.71 -0.60
N ASP A 69 7.44 2.46 0.36
CA ASP A 69 8.22 3.66 0.04
C ASP A 69 9.60 3.25 -0.48
N PRO A 70 9.97 3.62 -1.73
CA PRO A 70 11.21 3.18 -2.35
C PRO A 70 12.44 3.70 -1.61
N GLU A 71 12.37 4.91 -1.03
CA GLU A 71 13.48 5.49 -0.25
C GLU A 71 13.66 4.74 1.06
N ILE A 72 12.57 4.44 1.78
CA ILE A 72 12.62 3.65 3.01
C ILE A 72 13.14 2.25 2.71
N ARG A 73 12.69 1.62 1.63
CA ARG A 73 13.15 0.29 1.21
C ARG A 73 14.64 0.30 0.91
N ARG A 74 15.14 1.30 0.15
CA ARG A 74 16.56 1.43 -0.19
C ARG A 74 17.41 1.55 1.07
N LYS A 75 17.04 2.47 1.97
CA LYS A 75 17.74 2.65 3.25
C LYS A 75 17.72 1.40 4.12
N ALA A 76 16.61 0.68 4.17
CA ALA A 76 16.53 -0.58 4.92
C ALA A 76 17.50 -1.64 4.39
N ILE A 77 17.64 -1.75 3.05
CA ILE A 77 18.60 -2.66 2.41
C ILE A 77 20.04 -2.23 2.72
N GLU A 78 20.35 -0.93 2.59
CA GLU A 78 21.68 -0.38 2.90
C GLU A 78 22.06 -0.65 4.37
N MET A 79 21.14 -0.41 5.30
CA MET A 79 21.36 -0.69 6.73
C MET A 79 21.57 -2.18 7.02
N GLN A 80 20.84 -3.06 6.33
CA GLN A 80 20.97 -4.50 6.51
C GLN A 80 22.31 -5.03 5.97
N ALA A 81 22.78 -4.49 4.83
CA ALA A 81 24.10 -4.80 4.28
C ALA A 81 25.22 -4.34 5.23
N ALA A 82 25.15 -3.10 5.73
CA ALA A 82 26.12 -2.58 6.68
C ALA A 82 26.17 -3.37 8.01
N ALA A 83 25.02 -3.85 8.49
CA ALA A 83 24.96 -4.68 9.70
C ALA A 83 25.59 -6.07 9.51
N LEU A 84 25.49 -6.65 8.31
CA LEU A 84 26.15 -7.91 7.96
C LEU A 84 27.66 -7.73 7.85
N ASP A 85 28.11 -6.66 7.19
CA ASP A 85 29.53 -6.33 7.08
C ASP A 85 30.17 -6.08 8.46
N ALA A 86 29.46 -5.39 9.36
CA ALA A 86 29.95 -5.13 10.72
C ALA A 86 29.98 -6.37 11.63
N ALA A 87 29.31 -7.45 11.25
CA ALA A 87 29.28 -8.72 11.98
C ALA A 87 30.28 -9.75 11.43
N SER A 88 30.98 -9.42 10.34
CA SER A 88 32.00 -10.24 9.66
C SER A 88 33.40 -9.89 10.13
#